data_AF-A0A7W6NQC5-F1
#
_entry.id   AF-A0A7W6NQC5-F1
#
_cell.length_a   1.000
_cell.length_b   1.000
_cell.length_c   1.000
_cell.angle_alpha   90.00
_cell.angle_beta   90.00
_cell.angle_gamma   90.00
#
_symmetry.space_group_name_H-M   'P 1'
#
loop_
_entity.id
_entity.type
_entity.pdbx_description
1 polymer ?
#
loop_
_entity_poly.entity_id
_entity_poly.type
_entity_poly.pdbx_seq_one_letter_code
_entity_poly.pdbx_strand_id
1 'polypeptide(L)'
;MSRVVFALAAAGIAFAVAAGTCAWLLRQYMPGTEPQGLYMDADILLKLVMMLIVLLLLAILGLGLAGVFSPADRFAVPLSILAGASAALGLLGAGYGWLMVQQVVARIGEVAFDIVAHSYAEAALVASMGLFGAVVALGLRTMAEFRQ
;
A
#
# COMPACT_ATOMS: atom_id res chain seq x y z
N MET A 1 -17.54 18.17 5.78
CA MET A 1 -16.78 16.90 5.80
C MET A 1 -15.35 17.23 6.19
N SER A 2 -14.82 16.65 7.28
CA SER A 2 -13.44 16.91 7.74
C SER A 2 -12.43 16.51 6.64
N ARG A 3 -11.34 17.27 6.47
CA ARG A 3 -10.28 16.97 5.48
C ARG A 3 -9.72 15.54 5.65
N VAL A 4 -9.72 15.04 6.88
CA VAL A 4 -9.26 13.69 7.23
C VAL A 4 -10.20 12.62 6.69
N VAL A 5 -11.51 12.85 6.77
CA VAL A 5 -12.54 11.92 6.26
C VAL A 5 -12.46 11.82 4.74
N PHE A 6 -12.21 12.94 4.05
CA PHE A 6 -11.96 12.92 2.61
C PHE A 6 -10.69 12.14 2.26
N ALA A 7 -9.58 12.40 2.96
CA ALA A 7 -8.33 11.67 2.75
C ALA A 7 -8.47 10.16 3.01
N LEU A 8 -9.24 9.77 4.04
CA LEU A 8 -9.55 8.38 4.35
C LEU A 8 -10.36 7.73 3.23
N ALA A 9 -11.40 8.41 2.73
CA ALA A 9 -12.21 7.91 1.62
C ALA A 9 -11.37 7.74 0.35
N ALA A 10 -10.54 8.73 0.01
CA ALA A 10 -9.64 8.67 -1.14
C ALA A 10 -8.62 7.52 -1.02
N ALA A 11 -7.97 7.38 0.14
CA ALA A 11 -7.04 6.28 0.41
C ALA A 11 -7.74 4.92 0.36
N GLY A 12 -8.96 4.82 0.87
CA GLY A 12 -9.76 3.59 0.84
C GLY A 12 -10.14 3.17 -0.58
N ILE A 13 -10.56 4.12 -1.42
CA ILE A 13 -10.86 3.86 -2.84
C ILE A 13 -9.57 3.45 -3.57
N ALA A 14 -8.48 4.18 -3.38
CA ALA A 14 -7.19 3.85 -4.01
C ALA A 14 -6.70 2.46 -3.59
N PHE A 15 -6.83 2.12 -2.29
CA PHE A 15 -6.53 0.80 -1.77
C PHE A 15 -7.38 -0.28 -2.44
N ALA A 16 -8.70 -0.08 -2.53
CA ALA A 16 -9.61 -1.03 -3.16
C ALA A 16 -9.28 -1.27 -4.64
N VAL A 17 -8.89 -0.21 -5.36
CA VAL A 17 -8.44 -0.32 -6.76
C VAL A 17 -7.13 -1.10 -6.85
N ALA A 18 -6.13 -0.78 -6.02
CA ALA A 18 -4.84 -1.48 -6.03
C ALA A 18 -4.99 -2.97 -5.66
N ALA A 19 -5.69 -3.26 -4.57
CA ALA A 19 -5.96 -4.62 -4.11
C ALA A 19 -6.82 -5.40 -5.11
N GLY A 20 -7.84 -4.76 -5.69
CA GLY A 20 -8.69 -5.34 -6.72
C GLY A 20 -7.90 -5.67 -7.99
N THR A 21 -6.98 -4.78 -8.40
CA THR A 21 -6.09 -5.01 -9.54
C THR A 21 -5.15 -6.19 -9.28
N CYS A 22 -4.54 -6.25 -8.10
CA CYS A 22 -3.70 -7.38 -7.69
C CYS A 22 -4.48 -8.70 -7.69
N ALA A 23 -5.68 -8.71 -7.11
CA ALA A 23 -6.53 -9.90 -7.06
C ALA A 23 -6.99 -10.35 -8.45
N TRP A 24 -7.31 -9.40 -9.34
CA TRP A 24 -7.67 -9.70 -10.73
C TRP A 24 -6.49 -10.32 -11.48
N LEU A 25 -5.29 -9.74 -11.36
CA LEU A 25 -4.07 -10.26 -12.01
C LEU A 25 -3.75 -11.69 -11.54
N LEU A 26 -3.78 -11.94 -10.23
CA LEU A 26 -3.53 -13.27 -9.68
C LEU A 26 -4.54 -14.30 -10.21
N ARG A 27 -5.82 -13.95 -10.29
CA ARG A 27 -6.86 -14.88 -10.75
C ARG A 27 -6.77 -15.20 -12.25
N GLN A 28 -6.42 -14.22 -13.07
CA GLN A 28 -6.44 -14.38 -14.53
C GLN A 28 -5.12 -14.91 -15.10
N TYR A 29 -3.98 -14.49 -14.53
CA TYR A 29 -2.67 -14.72 -15.13
C TYR A 29 -1.75 -15.58 -14.26
N MET A 30 -2.08 -15.79 -12.98
CA MET A 30 -1.24 -16.54 -12.05
C MET A 30 -2.06 -17.50 -11.15
N PRO A 31 -2.85 -18.41 -11.74
CA PRO A 31 -3.71 -19.30 -10.98
C PRO A 31 -2.90 -20.18 -10.03
N GLY A 32 -3.27 -20.18 -8.75
CA GLY A 32 -2.57 -20.92 -7.70
C GLY A 32 -1.49 -20.11 -6.97
N THR A 33 -1.14 -18.91 -7.44
CA THR A 33 -0.27 -18.00 -6.69
C THR A 33 -1.09 -17.15 -5.73
N GLU A 34 -0.73 -17.24 -4.45
CA GLU A 34 -1.30 -16.39 -3.39
C GLU A 34 -0.48 -15.11 -3.21
N PRO A 35 -1.04 -14.03 -2.62
CA PRO A 35 -0.32 -12.78 -2.39
C PRO A 35 0.98 -12.94 -1.59
N GLN A 36 1.03 -13.93 -0.69
CA GLN A 36 2.22 -14.28 0.06
C GLN A 36 3.30 -14.97 -0.77
N GLY A 37 2.91 -15.79 -1.75
CA GLY A 37 3.83 -16.32 -2.76
C GLY A 37 4.40 -15.21 -3.63
N LEU A 38 3.53 -14.28 -4.07
CA LEU A 38 3.94 -13.10 -4.83
C LEU A 38 4.93 -12.23 -4.05
N TYR A 39 4.74 -12.04 -2.75
CA TYR A 39 5.72 -11.36 -1.89
C TYR A 39 7.07 -12.10 -1.88
N MET A 40 7.07 -13.44 -1.79
CA MET A 40 8.30 -14.23 -1.74
C MET A 40 9.07 -14.20 -3.05
N ASP A 41 8.37 -14.11 -4.18
CA ASP A 41 8.98 -14.05 -5.52
C ASP A 41 9.34 -12.62 -5.95
N ALA A 42 8.80 -11.60 -5.26
CA ALA A 42 9.01 -10.20 -5.61
C ALA A 42 10.49 -9.81 -5.66
N ASP A 43 10.78 -8.87 -6.57
CA ASP A 43 12.08 -8.21 -6.68
C ASP A 43 12.57 -7.69 -5.31
N ILE A 44 13.88 -7.77 -5.09
CA ILE A 44 14.48 -7.46 -3.80
C ILE A 44 14.20 -6.03 -3.33
N LEU A 45 14.15 -5.06 -4.23
CA LEU A 45 13.85 -3.67 -3.87
C LEU A 45 12.39 -3.51 -3.49
N LEU A 46 11.46 -4.12 -4.24
CA LEU A 46 10.04 -4.09 -3.90
C LEU A 46 9.78 -4.79 -2.57
N LYS A 47 10.43 -5.93 -2.33
CA LYS A 47 10.36 -6.66 -1.06
C LYS A 47 10.86 -5.81 0.12
N LEU A 48 11.97 -5.09 -0.03
CA LEU A 48 12.46 -4.16 0.99
C LEU A 48 11.46 -3.03 1.26
N VAL A 49 10.82 -2.48 0.22
CA VAL A 49 9.76 -1.48 0.38
C VAL A 49 8.56 -2.06 1.12
N MET A 50 8.11 -3.27 0.77
CA MET A 50 7.03 -3.95 1.47
C MET A 50 7.38 -4.20 2.95
N MET A 51 8.60 -4.64 3.25
CA MET A 51 9.08 -4.79 4.64
C MET A 51 9.06 -3.47 5.41
N LEU A 52 9.51 -2.39 4.79
CA LEU A 52 9.46 -1.06 5.40
C LEU A 52 8.02 -0.64 5.67
N ILE A 53 7.09 -0.88 4.74
CA ILE A 53 5.66 -0.62 4.93
C ILE A 53 5.10 -1.43 6.11
N VAL A 54 5.49 -2.70 6.27
CA VAL A 54 5.09 -3.53 7.42
C VAL A 54 5.62 -2.95 8.73
N LEU A 55 6.88 -2.49 8.78
CA LEU A 55 7.45 -1.82 9.95
C LEU A 55 6.70 -0.51 10.28
N LEU A 56 6.35 0.28 9.26
CA LEU A 56 5.51 1.46 9.44
C LEU A 56 4.12 1.09 9.98
N LEU A 57 3.52 0.00 9.50
CA LEU A 57 2.22 -0.46 9.97
C LEU A 57 2.26 -0.81 11.46
N LEU A 58 3.33 -1.46 11.93
CA LEU A 58 3.54 -1.71 13.37
C LEU A 58 3.60 -0.39 14.16
N ALA A 59 4.33 0.62 13.67
CA ALA A 59 4.38 1.94 14.30
C ALA A 59 3.01 2.63 14.32
N ILE A 60 2.25 2.56 13.21
CA ILE A 60 0.89 3.10 13.09
C ILE A 60 -0.03 2.45 14.12
N LEU A 61 0.00 1.12 14.24
CA LEU A 61 -0.81 0.39 15.21
C LEU A 61 -0.41 0.73 16.64
N GLY A 62 0.88 0.79 16.95
CA GLY A 62 1.37 1.14 18.29
C GLY A 62 0.96 2.55 18.71
N LEU A 63 1.18 3.55 17.84
CA LEU A 63 0.80 4.94 18.08
C LEU A 63 -0.72 5.13 18.09
N GLY A 64 -1.44 4.46 17.20
CA GLY A 64 -2.89 4.55 17.15
C GLY A 64 -3.56 3.94 18.36
N LEU A 65 -3.11 2.77 18.82
CA LEU A 65 -3.58 2.18 20.07
C LEU A 65 -3.26 3.09 21.26
N ALA A 66 -2.03 3.60 21.37
CA ALA A 66 -1.67 4.54 22.43
C ALA A 66 -2.53 5.82 22.40
N GLY A 67 -2.84 6.33 21.21
CA GLY A 67 -3.70 7.50 21.02
C GLY A 67 -5.18 7.26 21.32
N VAL A 68 -5.65 6.02 21.26
CA VAL A 68 -7.01 5.65 21.71
C VAL A 68 -7.13 5.68 23.23
N PHE A 69 -6.04 5.42 23.97
CA PHE A 69 -6.02 5.35 25.44
C PHE A 69 -5.45 6.60 26.14
N SER A 70 -4.99 7.60 25.39
CA SER A 70 -4.32 8.83 25.87
C SER A 70 -4.94 10.06 25.20
N PRO A 71 -4.85 11.29 25.73
CA PRO A 71 -5.40 12.49 25.08
C PRO A 71 -4.98 12.61 23.60
N ALA A 72 -5.99 12.55 22.72
CA ALA A 72 -5.87 12.29 21.28
C ALA A 72 -5.00 13.30 20.51
N ASP A 73 -4.92 14.55 20.98
CA ASP A 73 -4.25 15.65 20.25
C ASP A 73 -2.75 15.42 20.03
N ARG A 74 -2.09 14.65 20.90
CA ARG A 74 -0.64 14.39 20.78
C ARG A 74 -0.30 13.44 19.63
N PHE A 75 -1.26 12.65 19.16
CA PHE A 75 -1.02 11.56 18.21
C PHE A 75 -1.59 11.83 16.81
N ALA A 76 -2.42 12.87 16.63
CA ALA A 76 -3.04 13.21 15.36
C ALA A 76 -2.01 13.58 14.26
N VAL A 77 -1.01 14.39 14.61
CA VAL A 77 0.07 14.80 13.69
C VAL A 77 0.95 13.61 13.26
N PRO A 78 1.54 12.81 14.18
CA PRO A 78 2.39 11.69 13.78
C PRO A 78 1.63 10.63 12.98
N LEU A 79 0.35 10.34 13.30
CA LEU A 79 -0.47 9.42 12.49
C LEU A 79 -0.68 9.93 11.06
N SER A 80 -0.83 11.24 10.88
CA SER A 80 -0.99 11.84 9.54
C SER A 80 0.29 11.75 8.71
N ILE A 81 1.45 11.96 9.36
CA ILE A 81 2.76 11.81 8.73
C ILE A 81 2.98 10.35 8.32
N LEU A 82 2.67 9.41 9.21
CA LEU A 82 2.79 7.98 8.92
C LEU A 82 1.84 7.53 7.81
N ALA A 83 0.62 8.07 7.76
CA ALA A 83 -0.30 7.82 6.66
C ALA A 83 0.29 8.28 5.32
N GLY A 84 0.83 9.50 5.28
CA GLY A 84 1.49 10.05 4.09
C GLY A 84 2.71 9.24 3.68
N ALA A 85 3.58 8.89 4.64
CA ALA A 85 4.78 8.09 4.38
C ALA A 85 4.44 6.70 3.86
N SER A 86 3.43 6.04 4.44
CA SER A 86 2.99 4.71 4.00
C SER A 86 2.42 4.73 2.58
N ALA A 87 1.55 5.70 2.27
CA ALA A 87 1.03 5.89 0.91
C ALA A 87 2.15 6.22 -0.09
N ALA A 88 3.06 7.12 0.27
CA ALA A 88 4.17 7.52 -0.60
C ALA A 88 5.08 6.33 -0.91
N LEU A 89 5.46 5.53 0.09
CA LEU A 89 6.27 4.33 -0.11
C LEU A 89 5.56 3.30 -0.99
N GLY A 90 4.26 3.07 -0.78
CA GLY A 90 3.45 2.18 -1.61
C GLY A 90 3.43 2.61 -3.08
N LEU A 91 3.18 3.90 -3.32
CA LEU A 91 3.14 4.46 -4.68
C LEU A 91 4.52 4.51 -5.34
N LEU A 92 5.59 4.81 -4.60
CA LEU A 92 6.95 4.78 -5.11
C LEU A 92 7.38 3.36 -5.50
N GLY A 93 7.07 2.35 -4.68
CA GLY A 93 7.32 0.97 -5.01
C GLY A 93 6.52 0.52 -6.25
N ALA A 94 5.24 0.86 -6.32
CA ALA A 94 4.43 0.58 -7.52
C ALA A 94 4.98 1.26 -8.78
N GLY A 95 5.42 2.53 -8.66
CA GLY A 95 6.08 3.26 -9.73
C GLY A 95 7.38 2.61 -10.18
N TYR A 96 8.18 2.09 -9.25
CA TYR A 96 9.38 1.33 -9.56
C TYR A 96 9.05 0.06 -10.36
N GLY A 97 8.06 -0.73 -9.91
CA GLY A 97 7.62 -1.93 -10.63
C GLY A 97 7.12 -1.61 -12.04
N TRP A 98 6.35 -0.53 -12.20
CA TRP A 98 5.93 -0.03 -13.50
C TRP A 98 7.11 0.31 -14.42
N LEU A 99 8.10 1.05 -13.90
CA LEU A 99 9.29 1.43 -14.65
C LEU A 99 10.10 0.20 -15.11
N MET A 100 10.20 -0.84 -14.29
CA MET A 100 10.85 -2.09 -14.68
C MET A 100 10.15 -2.74 -15.86
N VAL A 101 8.82 -2.80 -15.87
CA VAL A 101 8.07 -3.33 -17.02
C VAL A 101 8.35 -2.52 -18.29
N GLN A 102 8.34 -1.19 -18.19
CA GLN A 102 8.64 -0.33 -19.34
C GLN A 102 10.07 -0.55 -19.88
N GLN A 103 11.04 -0.79 -18.99
CA GLN A 103 12.41 -1.11 -19.39
C GLN A 103 12.53 -2.46 -20.11
N VAL A 104 11.76 -3.47 -19.67
CA VAL A 104 11.72 -4.78 -20.33
C VAL A 104 11.12 -4.66 -21.73
N VAL A 105 9.98 -3.99 -21.86
CA VAL A 105 9.31 -3.76 -23.15
C VAL A 105 10.22 -2.96 -24.09
N ALA A 106 10.91 -1.93 -23.60
CA ALA A 106 11.83 -1.14 -24.42
C ALA A 106 13.04 -1.94 -24.92
N ARG A 107 13.46 -2.99 -24.21
CA ARG A 107 14.65 -3.81 -24.58
C ARG A 107 14.30 -5.00 -25.46
N ILE A 108 13.17 -5.65 -25.21
CA ILE A 108 12.80 -6.92 -25.82
C ILE A 108 11.76 -6.73 -26.94
N GLY A 109 11.10 -5.57 -27.00
CA GLY A 109 10.00 -5.29 -27.91
C GLY A 109 8.65 -5.64 -27.28
N GLU A 110 7.63 -5.85 -28.11
CA GLU A 110 6.30 -6.24 -27.63
C GLU A 110 6.34 -7.62 -26.97
N VAL A 111 5.98 -7.66 -25.69
CA VAL A 111 5.92 -8.89 -24.90
C VAL A 111 4.47 -9.18 -24.56
N ALA A 112 4.06 -10.45 -24.64
CA ALA A 112 2.72 -10.84 -24.22
C ALA A 112 2.45 -10.41 -22.77
N PHE A 113 1.23 -9.94 -22.49
CA PHE A 113 0.87 -9.38 -21.19
C PHE A 113 1.10 -10.38 -20.05
N ASP A 114 0.87 -11.67 -20.29
CA ASP A 114 1.05 -12.76 -19.31
C ASP A 114 2.49 -12.80 -18.74
N ILE A 115 3.48 -12.37 -19.51
CA ILE A 115 4.88 -12.36 -19.08
C ILE A 115 5.16 -11.20 -18.11
N VAL A 116 4.50 -10.05 -18.31
CA VAL A 116 4.68 -8.84 -17.48
C VAL A 116 3.62 -8.72 -16.38
N ALA A 117 2.57 -9.56 -16.41
CA ALA A 117 1.49 -9.58 -15.44
C ALA A 117 2.00 -9.80 -14.01
N HIS A 118 3.06 -10.60 -13.84
CA HIS A 118 3.72 -10.82 -12.55
C HIS A 118 4.24 -9.50 -11.94
N SER A 119 5.03 -8.74 -12.70
CA SER A 119 5.59 -7.46 -12.24
C SER A 119 4.49 -6.41 -11.99
N TYR A 120 3.40 -6.42 -12.76
CA TYR A 120 2.24 -5.58 -12.46
C TYR A 120 1.53 -6.00 -11.18
N ALA A 121 1.45 -7.30 -10.90
CA ALA A 121 0.86 -7.81 -9.67
C ALA A 121 1.71 -7.39 -8.46
N GLU A 122 3.04 -7.47 -8.55
CA GLU A 122 3.94 -6.98 -7.51
C GLU A 122 3.75 -5.49 -7.25
N ALA A 123 3.72 -4.67 -8.31
CA ALA A 123 3.49 -3.23 -8.19
C ALA A 123 2.15 -2.92 -7.52
N ALA A 124 1.08 -3.62 -7.91
CA ALA A 124 -0.24 -3.51 -7.31
C ALA A 124 -0.26 -3.96 -5.84
N LEU A 125 0.49 -5.01 -5.49
CA LEU A 125 0.64 -5.48 -4.12
C LEU A 125 1.32 -4.40 -3.26
N VAL A 126 2.45 -3.84 -3.69
CA VAL A 126 3.16 -2.78 -2.94
C VAL A 126 2.28 -1.55 -2.73
N ALA A 127 1.59 -1.10 -3.80
CA ALA A 127 0.63 0.00 -3.70
C ALA A 127 -0.46 -0.31 -2.66
N SER A 128 -1.04 -1.50 -2.72
CA SER A 128 -2.12 -1.90 -1.81
C SER A 128 -1.64 -1.93 -0.35
N MET A 129 -0.43 -2.41 -0.07
CA MET A 129 0.11 -2.44 1.28
C MET A 129 0.32 -1.03 1.84
N GLY A 130 0.90 -0.12 1.05
CA GLY A 130 1.14 1.26 1.49
C GLY A 130 -0.16 2.06 1.67
N LEU A 131 -1.13 1.87 0.76
CA LEU A 131 -2.44 2.51 0.86
C LEU A 131 -3.25 1.94 2.03
N PHE A 132 -3.14 0.63 2.32
CA PHE A 132 -3.73 0.03 3.51
C PHE A 132 -3.19 0.66 4.79
N GLY A 133 -1.87 0.83 4.90
CA GLY A 133 -1.26 1.52 6.04
C GLY A 133 -1.79 2.95 6.21
N ALA A 134 -1.97 3.68 5.11
CA ALA A 134 -2.57 5.01 5.14
C ALA A 134 -4.04 5.00 5.60
N VAL A 135 -4.84 4.05 5.13
CA VAL A 135 -6.24 3.86 5.56
C VAL A 135 -6.30 3.58 7.06
N VAL A 136 -5.46 2.68 7.57
CA VAL A 136 -5.42 2.33 8.99
C VAL A 136 -5.01 3.54 9.84
N ALA A 137 -3.96 4.27 9.45
CA ALA A 137 -3.50 5.44 10.18
C ALA A 137 -4.55 6.56 10.23
N LEU A 138 -5.20 6.86 9.10
CA LEU A 138 -6.27 7.86 9.04
C LEU A 138 -7.52 7.39 9.79
N GLY A 139 -7.87 6.10 9.71
CA GLY A 139 -8.97 5.50 10.47
C GLY A 139 -8.78 5.65 11.98
N LEU A 140 -7.60 5.28 12.49
CA LEU A 140 -7.25 5.41 13.91
C LEU A 140 -7.27 6.88 14.36
N ARG A 141 -6.78 7.80 13.51
CA ARG A 141 -6.87 9.23 13.77
C ARG A 141 -8.33 9.69 13.88
N THR A 142 -9.19 9.32 12.93
CA THR A 142 -10.62 9.71 12.98
C THR A 142 -11.32 9.15 14.21
N MET A 143 -11.02 7.91 14.62
CA MET A 143 -11.60 7.31 15.83
C MET A 143 -11.18 8.06 17.10
N ALA A 144 -9.92 8.51 17.17
CA ALA A 144 -9.44 9.30 18.30
C ALA A 144 -10.10 10.70 18.36
N GLU A 145 -10.36 11.33 17.21
CA GLU A 145 -11.07 12.62 17.12
C GLU A 145 -12.55 12.50 17.57
N PHE A 146 -13.26 11.42 17.23
CA PHE A 146 -14.68 11.23 17.62
C PHE A 146 -14.89 10.92 19.11
N ARG A 147 -13.83 10.62 19.88
CA ARG A 147 -13.92 10.30 21.30
C ARG A 147 -13.89 11.55 22.19
N GLN A 148 -13.47 12.70 21.65
CA GLN A 148 -13.49 14.01 22.31
C GLN A 148 -14.87 14.66 22.17
#